data_AF-A0A3C0RA09-F1
#
_entry.id   AF-A0A3C0RA09-F1
#
_cell.length_a   1.000
_cell.length_b   1.000
_cell.length_c   1.000
_cell.angle_alpha   90.00
_cell.angle_beta   90.00
_cell.angle_gamma   90.00
#
_symmetry.space_group_name_H-M   'P 1'
#
loop_
_entity.id
_entity.type
_entity.pdbx_description
1 polymer ?
#
loop_
_entity_poly.entity_id
_entity_poly.type
_entity_poly.pdbx_seq_one_letter_code
_entity_poly.pdbx_strand_id
1 'polypeptide(L)' 'MGKIVYHLSVDDVQNVSEEELGRPLNERELEVICNNLGDQINWYDAIAVTINNYISETKKTA' A
#
# COMPACT_ATOMS: atom_id res chain seq x y z
N MET A 1 -19.81 2.20 -5.81
CA MET A 1 -18.63 1.37 -5.49
C MET A 1 -17.43 2.00 -6.19
N GLY A 2 -16.35 2.31 -5.46
CA GLY A 2 -15.13 2.86 -6.06
C GLY A 2 -14.29 1.76 -6.73
N LYS A 3 -13.53 2.10 -7.77
CA LYS A 3 -12.55 1.19 -8.37
C LYS A 3 -11.30 1.15 -7.48
N ILE A 4 -10.85 -0.05 -7.14
CA ILE A 4 -9.58 -0.27 -6.44
C ILE A 4 -8.44 -0.05 -7.46
N VAL A 5 -7.55 0.89 -7.17
CA VAL A 5 -6.39 1.22 -8.03
C VAL A 5 -5.09 0.55 -7.56
N TYR A 6 -5.05 0.12 -6.30
CA TYR A 6 -3.95 -0.60 -5.66
C TYR A 6 -4.50 -1.41 -4.48
N HIS A 7 -3.95 -2.60 -4.21
CA HIS A 7 -4.30 -3.40 -3.04
C HIS A 7 -3.08 -4.16 -2.52
N LEU A 8 -3.05 -4.41 -1.21
CA LEU A 8 -2.23 -5.43 -0.57
C LEU A 8 -3.16 -6.56 -0.11
N SER A 9 -2.77 -7.80 -0.38
CA SER A 9 -3.52 -8.99 0.02
C SER A 9 -2.98 -9.59 1.33
N VAL A 10 -3.77 -10.46 1.95
CA VAL A 10 -3.31 -11.26 3.09
C VAL A 10 -2.12 -12.14 2.72
N ASP A 11 -2.09 -12.66 1.49
CA ASP A 11 -0.99 -13.49 1.00
C ASP A 11 0.31 -12.68 0.93
N ASP A 12 0.25 -11.41 0.50
CA ASP A 12 1.43 -10.53 0.51
C ASP A 12 1.99 -10.34 1.92
N VAL A 13 1.10 -10.14 2.90
CA VAL A 13 1.49 -9.99 4.32
C VAL A 13 2.08 -11.29 4.87
N GLN A 14 1.50 -12.44 4.54
CA GLN A 14 2.00 -13.74 4.99
C GLN A 14 3.35 -14.10 4.34
N ASN A 15 3.54 -13.79 3.06
CA ASN A 15 4.82 -13.99 2.37
C ASN A 15 5.94 -13.19 3.06
N VAL A 16 5.70 -11.91 3.36
CA VAL A 16 6.67 -11.08 4.09
C VAL A 16 6.93 -11.64 5.50
N SER A 17 5.91 -12.14 6.20
CA SER A 17 6.10 -12.78 7.50
C SER A 17 6.98 -14.04 7.41
N GLU A 18 6.78 -14.87 6.39
CA GLU A 18 7.60 -16.07 6.19
C GLU A 18 9.05 -15.69 5.88
N GLU A 19 9.28 -14.65 5.07
CA GLU A 19 10.62 -14.17 4.72
C GLU A 19 11.36 -13.52 5.91
N GLU A 20 10.66 -12.69 6.71
CA GLU A 20 11.28 -11.91 7.79
C GLU A 20 11.30 -12.65 9.14
N LEU A 21 10.30 -13.48 9.41
CA LEU A 21 10.13 -14.18 10.70
C LEU A 21 10.31 -15.70 10.59
N GLY A 22 10.36 -16.27 9.38
CA GLY A 22 10.46 -17.71 9.16
C GLY A 22 9.22 -18.50 9.58
N ARG A 23 8.06 -17.82 9.69
CA ARG A 23 6.76 -18.44 10.00
C ARG A 23 5.60 -17.56 9.53
N PRO A 24 4.39 -18.13 9.34
CA PRO A 24 3.20 -17.35 9.12
C PRO A 24 2.73 -16.63 10.39
N LEU A 25 1.98 -15.54 10.19
CA LEU A 25 1.24 -14.85 11.24
C LEU A 25 -0.02 -15.63 11.60
N ASN A 26 -0.35 -15.65 12.89
CA ASN A 26 -1.66 -16.11 13.33
C ASN A 26 -2.75 -15.04 13.08
N GLU A 27 -4.03 -15.40 13.22
CA GLU A 27 -5.16 -14.52 12.94
C GLU A 27 -5.11 -13.19 13.69
N ARG A 28 -4.70 -13.21 14.96
CA ARG A 28 -4.63 -12.01 15.80
C ARG A 28 -3.48 -11.09 15.38
N GLU A 29 -2.32 -11.67 15.07
CA GLU A 29 -1.17 -10.92 14.54
C GLU A 29 -1.52 -10.28 13.20
N LEU A 30 -2.15 -11.05 12.31
CA LEU A 30 -2.58 -10.60 10.99
C LEU A 30 -3.57 -9.43 11.08
N GLU A 31 -4.58 -9.52 11.94
CA GLU A 31 -5.57 -8.45 12.14
C GLU A 31 -4.90 -7.14 12.58
N VAL A 32 -4.02 -7.20 13.58
CA VAL A 32 -3.30 -6.03 14.10
C VAL A 32 -2.40 -5.42 13.03
N ILE A 33 -1.67 -6.26 12.28
CA ILE A 33 -0.75 -5.80 11.24
C ILE A 33 -1.50 -5.19 10.07
N CYS A 34 -2.56 -5.83 9.56
CA CYS A 34 -3.38 -5.31 8.46
C CYS A 34 -4.00 -3.96 8.79
N ASN A 35 -4.49 -3.77 10.03
CA ASN A 35 -5.03 -2.49 10.48
C ASN A 35 -3.95 -1.40 10.51
N ASN A 36 -2.75 -1.73 11.01
CA ASN A 36 -1.66 -0.76 11.10
C ASN A 36 -1.03 -0.42 9.74
N LEU A 37 -1.01 -1.35 8.79
CA LEU A 37 -0.42 -1.13 7.46
C LEU A 37 -1.09 0.03 6.71
N GLY A 38 -2.41 0.18 6.84
CA GLY A 38 -3.15 1.27 6.22
C GLY A 38 -2.67 2.66 6.67
N ASP A 39 -2.29 2.78 7.94
CA ASP A 39 -1.78 4.04 8.52
C ASP A 39 -0.33 4.32 8.14
N GLN A 40 0.46 3.27 7.86
CA GLN A 40 1.86 3.39 7.45
C GLN A 40 2.01 3.75 5.96
N ILE A 41 1.04 3.37 5.13
CA ILE A 41 1.03 3.71 3.71
C ILE A 41 0.57 5.16 3.58
N ASN A 42 1.51 6.06 3.25
CA ASN A 42 1.19 7.46 2.94
C ASN A 42 0.53 7.60 1.55
N TRP A 43 -0.67 7.01 1.43
CA TRP A 43 -1.42 6.92 0.18
C TRP A 43 -1.82 8.29 -0.35
N TYR A 44 -2.08 9.25 0.53
CA TYR A 44 -2.46 10.60 0.15
C TYR A 44 -1.33 11.30 -0.59
N ASP A 45 -0.13 11.33 0.00
CA ASP A 45 1.02 11.98 -0.62
C ASP A 45 1.43 11.25 -1.90
N ALA A 46 1.37 9.92 -1.93
CA ALA A 46 1.66 9.14 -3.14
C ALA A 46 0.74 9.53 -4.31
N ILE A 47 -0.56 9.69 -4.04
CA ILE A 47 -1.53 10.17 -5.04
C ILE A 47 -1.23 11.62 -5.43
N ALA A 48 -1.03 12.51 -4.45
CA ALA A 48 -0.77 13.93 -4.70
C ALA A 48 0.49 14.16 -5.53
N VAL A 49 1.58 13.46 -5.22
CA VAL A 49 2.84 13.50 -5.97
C VAL A 49 2.64 12.98 -7.39
N THR A 50 1.93 11.86 -7.57
CA THR A 50 1.68 11.29 -8.90
C THR A 50 0.86 12.25 -9.77
N ILE A 51 -0.19 12.87 -9.22
CA ILE A 51 -1.00 13.89 -9.89
C ILE A 51 -0.12 15.07 -10.29
N ASN A 52 0.66 15.61 -9.34
CA ASN A 52 1.49 16.79 -9.59
C ASN A 52 2.56 16.52 -10.64
N ASN A 53 3.24 15.37 -10.60
CA ASN A 53 4.26 15.03 -11.59
C ASN A 53 3.63 14.96 -12.98
N TYR A 54 2.55 14.21 -13.15
CA TYR A 54 1.92 14.02 -14.46
C TYR A 54 1.28 15.30 -15.02
N ILE A 55 0.60 16.09 -14.18
CA ILE A 55 -0.07 17.32 -14.62
C ILE A 55 0.91 18.49 -14.77
N SER A 56 1.98 18.56 -13.97
CA SER A 56 3.00 19.62 -14.12
C SER A 56 3.93 19.37 -15.30
N GLU A 57 4.24 18.13 -15.63
CA GLU A 57 5.00 17.77 -16.83
C GLU A 57 4.21 18.09 -18.10
N THR A 58 2.90 17.85 -18.13
CA THR A 58 2.04 18.18 -19.28
C THR A 58 1.87 19.69 -19.51
N LYS A 59 2.15 20.55 -18.52
CA LYS A 59 2.18 22.01 -18.70
C LYS A 59 3.49 22.56 -19.28
N LYS A 60 4.59 21.79 -19.29
CA LYS A 60 5.87 22.24 -19.85
C LYS A 60 6.00 21.97 -21.37
N THR A 61 5.13 21.12 -21.91
CA THR A 61 5.16 20.69 -23.33
C THR A 61 3.96 21.21 -24.15
N ALA A 62 3.15 22.09 -23.58
CA ALA A 62 2.04 22.76 -24.26
C ALA A 62 2.33 24.25 -24.52
#